data_AF-A0A2N0QHG3-F1
#
_entry.id   AF-A0A2N0QHG3-F1
#
_cell.length_a   1.000
_cell.length_b   1.000
_cell.length_c   1.000
_cell.angle_alpha   90.00
_cell.angle_beta   90.00
_cell.angle_gamma   90.00
#
_symmetry.space_group_name_H-M   'P 1'
#
loop_
_entity.id
_entity.type
_entity.pdbx_description
1 polymer ?
#
loop_
_entity_poly.entity_id
_entity_poly.type
_entity_poly.pdbx_seq_one_letter_code
_entity_poly.pdbx_strand_id
1 'polypeptide(L)'
;MTKRLLIIRSASMQQLDKNLPEIVKTFPEYEMDMLTHEHSVKLVEKYDVIKNVIVYPYNGSFDVNQKVDVDTYDAVLVPVTNLSGSSFYNVLNFSLTIKAEKRFICNLVSEIWEVTPSNIKMMKIKSNTMTVLSSIATAILFIPLCIVLPFKLMSIQRKED
;
A
#
# COMPACT_ATOMS: atom_id res chain seq x y z
N MET A 1 7.68 20.16 -22.51
CA MET A 1 6.47 19.34 -22.27
C MET A 1 6.33 19.19 -20.79
N THR A 2 5.18 19.56 -20.23
CA THR A 2 4.87 19.34 -18.82
C THR A 2 4.72 17.85 -18.58
N LYS A 3 5.47 17.30 -17.62
CA LYS A 3 5.37 15.87 -17.28
C LYS A 3 4.14 15.65 -16.42
N ARG A 4 3.50 14.49 -16.53
CA ARG A 4 2.30 14.12 -15.77
C ARG A 4 2.60 13.01 -14.78
N LEU A 5 2.19 13.21 -13.53
CA LEU A 5 2.27 12.25 -12.44
C LEU A 5 0.86 11.83 -12.04
N LEU A 6 0.58 10.53 -12.09
CA LEU A 6 -0.65 9.98 -11.51
C LEU A 6 -0.39 9.45 -10.11
N ILE A 7 -1.10 9.96 -9.12
CA ILE A 7 -1.09 9.45 -7.75
C ILE A 7 -2.28 8.50 -7.58
N ILE A 8 -2.03 7.20 -7.38
CA ILE A 8 -3.08 6.22 -7.10
C ILE A 8 -3.31 6.18 -5.59
N ARG A 9 -4.32 6.88 -5.10
CA ARG A 9 -4.53 7.06 -3.66
C ARG A 9 -4.92 5.74 -2.99
N SER A 10 -3.94 5.07 -2.38
CA SER A 10 -4.16 3.84 -1.61
C SER A 10 -3.95 3.96 -0.10
N ALA A 11 -3.41 5.10 0.35
CA ALA A 11 -3.22 5.42 1.77
C ALA A 11 -4.38 6.24 2.34
N SER A 12 -4.45 6.39 3.67
CA SER A 12 -5.42 7.28 4.31
C SER A 12 -5.16 8.75 3.92
N MET A 13 -6.19 9.60 4.02
CA MET A 13 -6.03 11.05 3.75
C MET A 13 -5.00 11.69 4.68
N GLN A 14 -4.97 11.28 5.95
CA GLN A 14 -3.96 11.75 6.92
C GLN A 14 -2.54 11.41 6.49
N GLN A 15 -2.33 10.26 5.86
CA GLN A 15 -1.02 9.88 5.35
C GLN A 15 -0.67 10.65 4.09
N LEU A 16 -1.66 10.92 3.24
CA LEU A 16 -1.49 11.77 2.07
C LEU A 16 -1.10 13.20 2.48
N ASP A 17 -1.75 13.78 3.49
CA ASP A 17 -1.40 15.10 4.04
C ASP A 17 0.09 15.20 4.43
N LYS A 18 0.66 14.11 4.97
CA LYS A 18 2.08 14.04 5.35
C LYS A 18 3.02 13.84 4.16
N ASN A 19 2.62 13.01 3.20
CA ASN A 19 3.46 12.62 2.07
C ASN A 19 3.45 13.63 0.92
N LEU A 20 2.35 14.36 0.74
CA LEU A 20 2.15 15.26 -0.39
C LEU A 20 3.23 16.37 -0.49
N PRO A 21 3.66 17.02 0.62
CA PRO A 21 4.76 17.99 0.54
C PRO A 21 6.07 17.41 -0.02
N GLU A 22 6.45 16.20 0.39
CA GLU A 22 7.68 15.57 -0.11
C GLU A 22 7.52 15.08 -1.55
N ILE A 23 6.32 14.65 -1.94
CA ILE A 23 6.00 14.31 -3.34
C ILE A 23 6.16 15.54 -4.23
N VAL A 24 5.60 16.69 -3.83
CA VAL A 24 5.72 17.96 -4.56
C VAL A 24 7.18 18.39 -4.68
N LYS A 25 7.95 18.25 -3.61
CA LYS A 25 9.39 18.56 -3.62
C LYS A 25 10.20 17.62 -4.52
N THR A 26 9.81 16.35 -4.62
CA THR A 26 10.49 15.35 -5.46
C THR A 26 10.14 15.49 -6.94
N PHE A 27 8.91 15.94 -7.25
CA PHE A 27 8.40 16.08 -8.61
C PHE A 27 7.91 17.53 -8.88
N PRO A 28 8.77 18.55 -8.76
CA PRO A 28 8.35 19.95 -8.86
C PRO A 28 7.88 20.35 -10.27
N GLU A 29 8.30 19.62 -11.29
CA GLU A 29 7.98 19.88 -12.70
C GLU A 29 6.77 19.06 -13.22
N TYR A 30 6.15 18.25 -12.37
CA TYR A 30 5.07 17.36 -12.78
C TYR A 30 3.71 17.97 -12.44
N GLU A 31 2.79 17.92 -13.40
CA GLU A 31 1.37 18.08 -13.10
C GLU A 31 0.85 16.81 -12.43
N MET A 32 0.20 16.98 -11.28
CA MET A 32 -0.27 15.87 -10.46
C MET A 32 -1.77 15.66 -10.65
N ASP A 33 -2.12 14.48 -11.15
CA ASP A 33 -3.48 13.98 -11.17
C ASP A 33 -3.63 12.90 -10.07
N MET A 34 -4.82 12.75 -9.51
CA MET A 34 -5.06 11.76 -8.45
C MET A 34 -6.21 10.84 -8.79
N LEU A 35 -5.95 9.53 -8.78
CA LEU A 35 -6.98 8.51 -8.86
C LEU A 35 -7.42 8.10 -7.45
N THR A 36 -8.72 8.23 -7.16
CA THR A 36 -9.30 7.96 -5.84
C THR A 36 -10.73 7.43 -5.94
N HIS A 37 -11.26 6.88 -4.85
CA HIS A 37 -12.67 6.48 -4.78
C HIS A 37 -13.59 7.69 -4.61
N GLU A 38 -14.84 7.56 -5.06
CA GLU A 38 -15.87 8.61 -5.05
C GLU A 38 -16.02 9.33 -3.70
N HIS A 39 -16.08 8.56 -2.59
CA HIS A 39 -16.23 9.12 -1.24
C HIS A 39 -15.07 10.04 -0.79
N SER A 40 -13.93 9.99 -1.48
CA SER A 40 -12.74 10.77 -1.16
C SER A 40 -12.53 11.98 -2.05
N VAL A 41 -13.32 12.15 -3.12
CA VAL A 41 -13.14 13.23 -4.12
C VAL A 41 -13.12 14.61 -3.46
N LYS A 42 -14.15 14.91 -2.66
CA LYS A 42 -14.25 16.20 -1.93
C LYS A 42 -13.07 16.48 -0.99
N LEU A 43 -12.45 15.42 -0.46
CA LEU A 43 -11.29 15.56 0.42
C LEU A 43 -10.00 15.79 -0.38
N VAL A 44 -9.95 15.37 -1.64
CA VAL A 44 -8.81 15.59 -2.53
C VAL A 44 -8.88 16.95 -3.19
N GLU A 45 -10.07 17.44 -3.51
CA GLU A 45 -10.29 18.78 -4.09
C GLU A 45 -9.76 19.93 -3.22
N LYS A 46 -9.51 19.68 -1.92
CA LYS A 46 -8.88 20.66 -1.03
C LYS A 46 -7.40 20.92 -1.32
N TYR A 47 -6.75 20.07 -2.13
CA TYR A 47 -5.32 20.17 -2.43
C TYR A 47 -5.09 20.93 -3.73
N ASP A 48 -4.58 22.17 -3.63
CA ASP A 48 -4.31 23.03 -4.80
C ASP A 48 -3.28 22.44 -5.77
N VAL A 49 -2.43 21.53 -5.29
CA VAL A 49 -1.39 20.87 -6.10
C VAL A 49 -1.94 19.74 -7.00
N ILE A 50 -3.17 19.28 -6.76
CA ILE A 50 -3.81 18.23 -7.56
C ILE A 50 -4.67 18.89 -8.63
N LYS A 51 -4.28 18.74 -9.90
CA LYS A 51 -4.95 19.38 -11.03
C LYS A 51 -6.25 18.69 -11.39
N ASN A 52 -6.24 17.35 -11.48
CA ASN A 52 -7.42 16.57 -11.79
C ASN A 52 -7.63 15.43 -10.79
N VAL A 53 -8.88 15.22 -10.42
CA VAL A 53 -9.30 14.07 -9.60
C VAL A 53 -10.05 13.09 -10.48
N ILE A 54 -9.48 11.90 -10.63
CA ILE A 54 -10.06 10.79 -11.39
C ILE A 54 -10.77 9.87 -10.41
N VAL A 55 -12.04 9.59 -10.69
CA VAL A 55 -12.85 8.72 -9.84
C VAL A 55 -12.69 7.28 -10.29
N TYR A 56 -12.31 6.40 -9.36
CA TYR A 56 -12.33 4.97 -9.57
C TYR A 56 -13.78 4.47 -9.63
N PRO A 57 -14.24 3.91 -10.77
CA PRO A 57 -15.66 3.66 -11.01
C PRO A 57 -16.16 2.35 -10.37
N TYR A 58 -15.30 1.64 -9.65
CA TYR A 58 -15.61 0.33 -9.09
C TYR A 58 -15.64 0.35 -7.57
N ASN A 59 -16.43 -0.58 -7.02
CA ASN A 59 -16.53 -0.80 -5.59
C ASN A 59 -15.39 -1.70 -5.10
N GLY A 60 -14.88 -1.41 -3.90
CA GLY A 60 -13.85 -2.22 -3.25
C GLY A 60 -12.44 -1.67 -3.44
N SER A 61 -11.44 -2.54 -3.35
CA SER A 61 -10.02 -2.15 -3.51
C SER A 61 -9.64 -2.04 -4.99
N PHE A 62 -8.57 -1.31 -5.29
CA PHE A 62 -7.97 -1.32 -6.62
C PHE A 62 -7.61 -2.74 -7.06
N ASP A 63 -8.22 -3.18 -8.16
CA ASP A 63 -8.09 -4.54 -8.70
C ASP A 63 -7.49 -4.52 -10.11
N VAL A 64 -6.51 -5.39 -10.38
CA VAL A 64 -5.83 -5.53 -11.67
C VAL A 64 -6.78 -5.92 -12.82
N ASN A 65 -7.92 -6.55 -12.52
CA ASN A 65 -8.92 -6.95 -13.50
C ASN A 65 -9.86 -5.79 -13.87
N GLN A 66 -9.86 -4.72 -13.08
CA GLN A 66 -10.70 -3.56 -13.26
C GLN A 66 -9.90 -2.47 -13.96
N LYS A 67 -10.27 -2.15 -15.20
CA LYS A 67 -9.56 -1.16 -16.01
C LYS A 67 -10.15 0.22 -15.82
N VAL A 68 -9.31 1.21 -15.58
CA VAL A 68 -9.70 2.62 -15.62
C VAL A 68 -9.14 3.20 -16.89
N ASP A 69 -10.01 3.83 -17.68
CA ASP A 69 -9.58 4.58 -18.86
C ASP A 69 -9.00 5.91 -18.39
N VAL A 70 -7.68 6.02 -18.47
CA VAL A 70 -6.93 7.22 -18.13
C VAL A 70 -5.89 7.47 -19.21
N ASP A 71 -5.51 8.73 -19.36
CA ASP A 71 -4.43 9.13 -20.25
C ASP A 71 -3.10 8.43 -19.91
N THR A 72 -2.14 8.56 -20.83
CA THR A 72 -0.75 8.15 -20.56
C THR A 72 -0.08 9.15 -19.60
N TYR A 73 0.67 8.62 -18.63
CA TYR A 73 1.44 9.40 -17.66
C TYR A 73 2.93 9.13 -17.81
N ASP A 74 3.77 10.11 -17.50
CA ASP A 74 5.22 9.90 -17.44
C ASP A 74 5.58 9.06 -16.20
N ALA A 75 4.87 9.28 -15.09
CA ALA A 75 5.08 8.58 -13.84
C ALA A 75 3.78 8.24 -13.13
N VAL A 76 3.79 7.12 -12.41
CA VAL A 76 2.75 6.75 -11.45
C VAL A 76 3.37 6.63 -10.07
N LEU A 77 2.74 7.22 -9.06
CA LEU A 77 3.15 7.12 -7.66
C LEU A 77 2.05 6.46 -6.84
N VAL A 78 2.46 5.45 -6.06
CA VAL A 78 1.57 4.74 -5.14
C VAL A 78 2.00 5.06 -3.71
N PRO A 79 1.25 5.89 -2.96
CA PRO A 79 1.47 6.11 -1.54
C PRO A 79 0.94 4.91 -0.76
N VAL A 80 1.76 4.36 0.12
CA VAL A 80 1.52 3.08 0.79
C VAL A 80 1.77 3.18 2.28
N THR A 81 0.92 2.49 3.05
CA THR A 81 1.01 2.46 4.51
C THR A 81 1.84 1.29 5.03
N ASN A 82 1.96 0.20 4.28
CA ASN A 82 2.79 -0.95 4.65
C ASN A 82 3.26 -1.70 3.40
N LEU A 83 4.55 -2.03 3.32
CA LEU A 83 5.18 -2.76 2.21
C LEU A 83 4.93 -4.28 2.23
N SER A 84 4.28 -4.79 3.28
CA SER A 84 4.08 -6.24 3.50
C SER A 84 2.62 -6.70 3.43
N GLY A 85 1.67 -5.82 3.09
CA GLY A 85 0.24 -6.16 3.03
C GLY A 85 -0.21 -6.69 1.65
N SER A 86 -1.16 -7.62 1.63
CA SER A 86 -1.79 -8.11 0.39
C SER A 86 -2.51 -7.00 -0.38
N SER A 87 -3.19 -6.08 0.33
CA SER A 87 -3.87 -4.93 -0.29
C SER A 87 -2.90 -4.01 -1.03
N PHE A 88 -1.67 -3.86 -0.55
CA PHE A 88 -0.63 -3.08 -1.22
C PHE A 88 -0.24 -3.70 -2.58
N TYR A 89 -0.09 -5.02 -2.64
CA TYR A 89 0.21 -5.69 -3.91
C TYR A 89 -0.90 -5.53 -4.94
N ASN A 90 -2.16 -5.52 -4.52
CA ASN A 90 -3.28 -5.34 -5.44
C ASN A 90 -3.21 -3.95 -6.11
N VAL A 91 -2.95 -2.92 -5.32
CA VAL A 91 -2.77 -1.54 -5.82
C VAL A 91 -1.55 -1.44 -6.73
N LEU A 92 -0.42 -2.05 -6.34
CA LEU A 92 0.77 -2.05 -7.20
C LEU A 92 0.53 -2.78 -8.51
N ASN A 93 -0.14 -3.94 -8.50
CA ASN A 93 -0.49 -4.64 -9.72
C ASN A 93 -1.47 -3.83 -10.58
N PHE A 94 -2.43 -3.15 -9.95
CA PHE A 94 -3.30 -2.20 -10.63
C PHE A 94 -2.49 -1.04 -11.25
N SER A 95 -1.45 -0.52 -10.60
CA SER A 95 -0.57 0.50 -11.20
C SER A 95 0.15 0.04 -12.48
N LEU A 96 0.29 -1.28 -12.69
CA LEU A 96 0.84 -1.85 -13.92
C LEU A 96 -0.15 -1.82 -15.08
N THR A 97 -1.46 -1.73 -14.81
CA THR A 97 -2.49 -1.60 -15.87
C THR A 97 -2.55 -0.18 -16.44
N ILE A 98 -2.05 0.81 -15.69
CA ILE A 98 -1.93 2.19 -16.15
C ILE A 98 -0.71 2.34 -17.05
N LYS A 99 -0.87 3.03 -18.18
CA LYS A 99 0.23 3.32 -19.11
C LYS A 99 1.12 4.41 -18.52
N ALA A 100 2.28 4.00 -18.01
CA ALA A 100 3.30 4.92 -17.52
C ALA A 100 4.72 4.39 -17.70
N GLU A 101 5.66 5.31 -17.93
CA GLU A 101 7.09 5.00 -18.11
C GLU A 101 7.72 4.57 -16.80
N LYS A 102 7.50 5.36 -15.74
CA LYS A 102 8.09 5.13 -14.41
C LYS A 102 7.04 4.90 -13.34
N ARG A 103 7.42 4.14 -12.31
CA ARG A 103 6.57 3.84 -11.16
C ARG A 103 7.33 4.08 -9.87
N PHE A 104 6.69 4.75 -8.93
CA PHE A 104 7.26 5.13 -7.65
C PHE A 104 6.38 4.65 -6.51
N ILE A 105 7.00 4.32 -5.39
CA ILE A 105 6.32 4.07 -4.13
C ILE A 105 6.67 5.20 -3.18
N CYS A 106 5.69 5.67 -2.42
CA CYS A 106 5.91 6.60 -1.31
C CYS A 106 5.46 5.93 0.00
N ASN A 107 6.39 5.69 0.93
CA ASN A 107 6.08 4.99 2.19
C ASN A 107 5.52 5.92 3.28
N LEU A 108 5.34 5.38 4.49
CA LEU A 108 4.86 6.12 5.65
C LEU A 108 5.78 7.28 6.08
N VAL A 109 7.08 7.16 5.82
CA VAL A 109 8.13 8.12 6.20
C VAL A 109 8.41 9.08 5.04
N SER A 110 7.51 9.12 4.04
CA SER A 110 7.64 9.95 2.83
C SER A 110 8.89 9.63 2.00
N GLU A 111 9.49 8.45 2.20
CA GLU A 111 10.58 7.98 1.35
C GLU A 111 10.00 7.55 0.00
N ILE A 112 10.57 8.08 -1.07
CA ILE A 112 10.13 7.85 -2.44
C ILE A 112 11.24 7.12 -3.19
N TRP A 113 10.91 5.96 -3.77
CA TRP A 113 11.83 5.22 -4.61
C TRP A 113 11.14 4.64 -5.84
N GLU A 114 11.93 4.44 -6.89
CA GLU A 114 11.46 3.85 -8.15
C GLU A 114 11.30 2.33 -8.00
N VAL A 115 10.22 1.80 -8.56
CA VAL A 115 9.96 0.36 -8.58
C VAL A 115 9.76 -0.17 -9.99
N THR A 116 10.47 -1.25 -10.28
CA THR A 116 10.27 -2.04 -11.49
C THR A 116 9.23 -3.14 -11.25
N PRO A 117 8.55 -3.64 -12.30
CA PRO A 117 7.63 -4.77 -12.18
C PRO A 117 8.28 -6.01 -11.54
N SER A 118 9.58 -6.22 -11.77
CA SER A 118 10.34 -7.31 -11.17
C SER A 118 10.52 -7.14 -9.65
N ASN A 119 10.78 -5.92 -9.19
CA ASN A 119 10.88 -5.61 -7.76
C ASN A 119 9.56 -5.87 -7.04
N ILE A 120 8.43 -5.52 -7.67
CA ILE A 120 7.08 -5.77 -7.13
C ILE A 120 6.84 -7.28 -6.92
N LYS A 121 7.23 -8.12 -7.89
CA LYS A 121 7.12 -9.58 -7.75
C LYS A 121 8.02 -10.12 -6.62
N MET A 122 9.26 -9.61 -6.52
CA MET A 122 10.21 -10.07 -5.50
C MET A 122 9.76 -9.73 -4.08
N MET A 123 9.17 -8.55 -3.88
CA MET A 123 8.58 -8.18 -2.60
C MET A 123 7.50 -9.19 -2.16
N LYS A 124 6.64 -9.64 -3.09
CA LYS A 124 5.57 -10.62 -2.80
C LYS A 124 6.13 -11.95 -2.31
N ILE A 125 7.19 -12.42 -2.95
CA ILE A 125 7.87 -13.67 -2.59
C ILE A 125 8.42 -13.56 -1.17
N LYS A 126 9.13 -12.48 -0.85
CA LYS A 126 9.71 -12.26 0.49
C LYS A 126 8.64 -12.21 1.58
N SER A 127 7.50 -11.57 1.31
CA SER A 127 6.39 -11.53 2.26
C SER A 127 5.82 -12.93 2.50
N ASN A 128 5.60 -13.70 1.43
CA ASN A 128 5.01 -15.02 1.51
C ASN A 128 5.92 -16.02 2.26
N THR A 129 7.25 -15.97 2.02
CA THR A 129 8.19 -16.83 2.76
C THR A 129 8.19 -16.52 4.25
N MET A 130 8.10 -15.25 4.63
CA MET A 130 8.02 -14.85 6.04
C MET A 130 6.73 -15.33 6.72
N THR A 131 5.59 -15.27 6.01
CA THR A 131 4.31 -15.80 6.51
C THR A 131 4.38 -17.31 6.72
N VAL A 132 4.97 -18.05 5.79
CA VAL A 132 5.16 -19.50 5.91
C VAL A 132 6.04 -19.83 7.10
N LEU A 133 7.19 -19.16 7.26
CA LEU A 133 8.09 -19.35 8.40
C LEU A 133 7.40 -19.06 9.73
N SER A 134 6.64 -17.97 9.80
CA SER A 134 5.90 -17.59 11.00
C SER A 134 4.83 -18.62 11.36
N SER A 135 4.16 -19.19 10.35
CA SER A 135 3.14 -20.23 10.54
C SER A 135 3.75 -21.52 11.08
N ILE A 136 4.91 -21.93 10.55
CA ILE A 136 5.66 -23.10 11.04
C ILE A 136 6.11 -22.87 12.49
N ALA A 137 6.70 -21.72 12.79
CA ALA A 137 7.13 -21.38 14.16
C ALA A 137 5.95 -21.39 15.14
N THR A 138 4.80 -20.84 14.74
CA THR A 138 3.57 -20.85 15.54
C THR A 138 3.10 -22.27 15.80
N ALA A 139 3.08 -23.14 14.79
CA ALA A 139 2.68 -24.55 14.95
C ALA A 139 3.60 -25.31 15.91
N ILE A 140 4.92 -25.08 15.83
CA ILE A 140 5.91 -25.72 16.72
C ILE A 140 5.73 -25.25 18.16
N LEU A 141 5.50 -23.95 18.39
CA LEU A 141 5.36 -23.38 19.73
C LEU A 141 3.98 -23.65 20.35
N PHE A 142 2.94 -23.83 19.53
CA PHE A 142 1.58 -24.09 20.01
C PHE A 142 1.47 -25.37 20.82
N ILE A 143 2.14 -26.45 20.39
CA ILE A 143 2.11 -27.75 21.06
C ILE A 143 2.64 -27.68 22.51
N PRO A 144 3.87 -27.17 22.79
CA PRO A 144 4.36 -27.05 24.14
C PRO A 144 3.57 -26.02 24.97
N LEU A 145 3.08 -24.93 24.37
CA LEU A 145 2.22 -23.97 25.08
C LEU A 145 0.91 -24.60 25.56
N CYS A 146 0.25 -25.40 24.72
CA CYS A 146 -0.99 -26.09 25.09
C CYS A 146 -0.79 -27.14 26.18
N ILE A 147 0.41 -27.67 26.35
CA ILE A 147 0.74 -28.60 27.43
C ILE A 147 1.14 -27.82 28.69
N VAL A 148 2.09 -26.90 28.59
CA VAL A 148 2.68 -26.21 29.76
C VAL A 148 1.71 -25.24 30.43
N LEU A 149 0.87 -24.51 29.67
CA LEU A 149 -0.07 -23.54 30.23
C LEU A 149 -1.09 -24.17 31.19
N PRO A 150 -1.81 -25.26 30.84
CA PRO A 150 -2.75 -25.88 31.78
C PRO A 150 -2.06 -26.48 33.01
N PHE A 151 -0.86 -27.07 32.88
CA PHE A 151 -0.10 -27.53 34.03
C PHE A 151 0.31 -26.40 34.96
N LYS A 152 0.74 -25.25 34.41
CA LYS A 152 1.11 -24.07 35.19
C LYS A 152 -0.12 -23.45 35.87
N LEU A 153 -1.26 -23.37 35.19
CA LEU A 153 -2.55 -22.94 35.74
C LEU A 153 -2.98 -23.82 36.94
N MET A 154 -2.91 -25.15 36.78
CA MET A 154 -3.21 -26.08 37.88
C MET A 154 -2.26 -25.91 39.06
N SER A 155 -0.96 -25.66 38.83
CA SER A 155 0.01 -25.44 39.92
C SER A 155 -0.22 -24.15 40.71
N ILE A 156 -0.82 -23.13 40.08
CA ILE A 156 -1.11 -21.85 40.72
C ILE A 156 -2.37 -21.98 41.59
N GLN A 157 -3.43 -22.61 41.07
CA GLN A 157 -4.65 -22.89 41.86
C GLN A 157 -4.35 -23.69 43.13
N ARG A 158 -3.48 -24.70 43.01
CA ARG A 158 -3.07 -25.55 44.14
C ARG A 158 -2.18 -24.86 45.18
N LYS A 159 -1.75 -23.62 44.92
CA LYS A 159 -0.93 -22.80 45.82
C LYS A 159 -1.77 -21.77 46.58
N GLU A 160 -3.01 -21.52 46.12
CA GLU A 160 -3.99 -20.64 46.75
C GLU A 160 -4.98 -21.41 47.66
N ASP A 161 -5.12 -22.72 47.46
CA ASP A 161 -5.78 -23.68 48.38
C ASP A 161 -4.81 -24.17 49.48
#